data_AF-A0A812P1V1-F1
#
_entry.id   AF-A0A812P1V1-F1
#
_cell.length_a   1.000
_cell.length_b   1.000
_cell.length_c   1.000
_cell.angle_alpha   90.00
_cell.angle_beta   90.00
_cell.angle_gamma   90.00
#
_symmetry.space_group_name_H-M   'P 1'
#
loop_
_entity.id
_entity.type
_entity.pdbx_description
1 polymer ?
#
loop_
_entity_poly.entity_id
_entity_poly.type
_entity_poly.pdbx_seq_one_letter_code
_entity_poly.pdbx_strand_id
1 'polypeptide(L)'
;MADGRRRRVLVLSGWSPGPLDVLRNRMPDVEFLEPTIPMPPSGCRWCLNPFCLLLLVVIFWLTPEAASNDKLVAQVDESFAWLVRLALLLAIPVLLRLVVAGLVWFAIKDGLWTTSRAIRDFQPDVLLGFSWGGGVALWLLSQGRWKGPTLLLAPTVNAMSWAAQQHINKKKKSKRDIGPRFYVQASDEQLSTQHQKLACPGQLLLSAQVGLQGFYRMAKSYA
;
A
#
# COMPACT_ATOMS: atom_id res chain seq x y z
N MET A 1 38.12 -16.96 7.46
CA MET A 1 37.06 -17.56 8.30
C MET A 1 35.96 -16.53 8.41
N ALA A 2 34.76 -16.84 7.93
CA ALA A 2 33.62 -15.95 8.10
C ALA A 2 33.29 -15.84 9.60
N ASP A 3 32.94 -14.65 10.06
CA ASP A 3 32.86 -14.14 11.44
C ASP A 3 31.92 -14.90 12.42
N GLY A 4 31.54 -16.16 12.15
CA GLY A 4 30.61 -16.94 12.98
C GLY A 4 29.20 -16.33 13.11
N ARG A 5 28.98 -15.13 12.57
CA ARG A 5 27.75 -14.38 12.68
C ARG A 5 26.71 -14.95 11.72
N ARG A 6 25.57 -15.35 12.29
CA ARG A 6 24.38 -15.76 11.54
C ARG A 6 23.92 -14.62 10.63
N ARG A 7 23.51 -14.95 9.40
CA ARG A 7 22.94 -13.97 8.48
C ARG A 7 21.61 -13.48 9.02
N ARG A 8 21.35 -12.18 8.92
CA ARG A 8 20.19 -11.53 9.51
C ARG A 8 19.24 -11.10 8.40
N VAL A 9 18.04 -11.64 8.39
CA VAL A 9 17.00 -11.32 7.39
C VAL A 9 15.84 -10.62 8.07
N LEU A 10 15.56 -9.39 7.65
CA LEU A 10 14.36 -8.68 8.07
C LEU A 10 13.22 -9.01 7.12
N VAL A 11 12.15 -9.57 7.64
CA VAL A 11 10.99 -10.05 6.88
C VAL A 11 9.84 -9.08 7.07
N LEU A 12 9.35 -8.49 5.99
CA LEU A 12 8.13 -7.69 5.94
C LEU A 12 7.04 -8.56 5.31
N SER A 13 6.16 -9.09 6.14
CA SER A 13 5.09 -9.99 5.70
C SER A 13 3.87 -9.24 5.15
N GLY A 14 2.93 -10.02 4.60
CA GLY A 14 1.61 -9.53 4.25
C GLY A 14 0.56 -10.01 5.26
N TRP A 15 -0.68 -10.08 4.79
CA TRP A 15 -1.83 -10.57 5.57
C TRP A 15 -1.71 -12.00 6.08
N SER A 16 -0.86 -12.79 5.45
CA SER A 16 -0.53 -14.14 5.86
C SER A 16 0.98 -14.31 5.83
N PRO A 17 1.52 -15.24 6.65
CA PRO A 17 2.93 -15.61 6.58
C PRO A 17 3.30 -16.18 5.20
N GLY A 18 2.35 -16.75 4.47
CA GLY A 18 2.55 -17.17 3.08
C GLY A 18 3.74 -18.15 2.94
N PRO A 19 4.62 -17.99 1.94
CA PRO A 19 5.77 -18.89 1.74
C PRO A 19 6.92 -18.68 2.74
N LEU A 20 6.78 -17.74 3.70
CA LEU A 20 7.87 -17.35 4.59
C LEU A 20 8.24 -18.45 5.59
N ASP A 21 7.27 -19.24 6.05
CA ASP A 21 7.53 -20.32 7.00
C ASP A 21 8.36 -21.45 6.36
N VAL A 22 8.14 -21.71 5.07
CA VAL A 22 8.96 -22.67 4.31
C VAL A 22 10.41 -22.18 4.20
N LEU A 23 10.62 -20.88 3.98
CA LEU A 23 11.96 -20.29 3.94
C LEU A 23 12.68 -20.39 5.28
N ARG A 24 11.98 -20.09 6.38
CA ARG A 24 12.51 -20.22 7.75
C ARG A 24 12.96 -21.65 8.05
N ASN A 25 12.11 -22.62 7.74
CA ASN A 25 12.39 -24.03 8.00
C ASN A 25 13.57 -24.56 7.16
N ARG A 26 13.81 -24.00 5.98
CA ARG A 26 14.91 -24.41 5.10
C ARG A 26 16.24 -23.71 5.39
N MET A 27 16.26 -22.69 6.25
CA MET A 27 17.46 -21.88 6.51
C MET A 27 17.69 -21.68 8.02
N PRO A 28 18.03 -22.76 8.75
CA PRO A 28 18.19 -22.69 10.22
C PRO A 28 19.36 -21.81 10.69
N ASP A 29 20.35 -21.58 9.82
CA ASP A 29 21.53 -20.75 10.13
C ASP A 29 21.27 -19.23 9.95
N VAL A 30 20.04 -18.86 9.59
CA VAL A 30 19.62 -17.48 9.35
C VAL A 30 18.74 -17.00 10.50
N GLU A 31 19.07 -15.83 11.06
CA GLU A 31 18.26 -15.14 12.04
C GLU A 31 17.19 -14.31 11.31
N PHE A 32 15.91 -14.65 11.50
CA PHE A 32 14.79 -13.93 10.92
C PHE A 32 14.14 -13.01 11.97
N LEU A 33 13.95 -11.74 11.63
CA LEU A 33 13.10 -10.82 12.40
C LEU A 33 11.90 -10.41 11.55
N GLU A 34 10.70 -10.48 12.12
CA GLU A 34 9.47 -10.06 11.48
C GLU A 34 8.77 -8.99 12.34
N PRO A 35 8.95 -7.70 12.05
CA PRO A 35 8.23 -6.65 12.75
C PRO A 35 6.75 -6.67 12.36
N THR A 36 5.87 -6.42 13.34
CA THR A 36 4.44 -6.26 13.10
C THR A 36 4.17 -4.94 12.38
N ILE A 37 3.90 -4.98 11.09
CA ILE A 37 3.50 -3.80 10.31
C ILE A 37 1.97 -3.72 10.25
N PRO A 38 1.36 -2.54 10.43
CA PRO A 38 -0.08 -2.42 10.26
C PRO A 38 -0.44 -2.62 8.79
N MET A 39 -1.54 -3.32 8.58
CA MET A 39 -2.07 -3.62 7.27
C MET A 39 -3.38 -2.86 7.10
N PRO A 40 -3.57 -2.11 6.01
CA PRO A 40 -4.82 -1.41 5.79
C PRO A 40 -5.89 -2.42 5.39
N PRO A 41 -7.15 -2.24 5.81
CA PRO A 41 -8.24 -3.13 5.42
C PRO A 41 -8.30 -3.23 3.88
N SER A 42 -8.14 -4.43 3.32
CA SER A 42 -7.98 -4.60 1.86
C SER A 42 -9.31 -4.81 1.12
N GLY A 43 -9.61 -3.96 0.13
CA GLY A 43 -10.67 -4.13 -0.90
C GLY A 43 -12.08 -3.62 -0.53
N CYS A 44 -13.10 -3.84 -1.38
CA CYS A 44 -14.52 -3.76 -1.00
C CYS A 44 -14.99 -5.01 -0.23
N ARG A 45 -14.07 -5.83 0.29
CA ARG A 45 -14.42 -7.01 1.08
C ARG A 45 -15.00 -6.67 2.44
N TRP A 46 -14.74 -5.47 2.95
CA TRP A 46 -15.53 -4.96 4.07
C TRP A 46 -16.97 -4.63 3.62
N CYS A 47 -17.28 -4.36 2.34
CA CYS A 47 -18.68 -4.36 1.84
C CYS A 47 -19.27 -5.78 1.69
N LEU A 48 -18.42 -6.80 1.50
CA LEU A 48 -18.83 -8.22 1.58
C LEU A 48 -18.98 -8.70 3.02
N ASN A 49 -18.55 -7.90 4.00
CA ASN A 49 -18.94 -8.12 5.38
C ASN A 49 -20.45 -7.82 5.46
N PRO A 50 -21.30 -8.82 5.72
CA PRO A 50 -22.74 -8.63 5.75
C PRO A 50 -23.12 -7.55 6.77
N PHE A 51 -22.31 -7.30 7.81
CA PHE A 51 -22.55 -6.26 8.80
C PHE A 51 -22.35 -4.83 8.27
N CYS A 52 -21.42 -4.59 7.35
CA CYS A 52 -21.25 -3.26 6.75
C CYS A 52 -22.27 -3.01 5.63
N LEU A 53 -22.65 -4.04 4.88
CA LEU A 53 -23.80 -3.96 3.96
C LEU A 53 -25.10 -3.72 4.76
N LEU A 54 -25.30 -4.46 5.86
CA LEU A 54 -26.40 -4.26 6.80
C LEU A 54 -26.35 -2.85 7.38
N LEU A 55 -25.17 -2.31 7.74
CA LEU A 55 -25.03 -0.94 8.22
C LEU A 55 -25.46 0.07 7.14
N LEU A 56 -25.08 -0.13 5.87
CA LEU A 56 -25.52 0.72 4.77
C LEU A 56 -27.03 0.61 4.53
N VAL A 57 -27.58 -0.60 4.59
CA VAL A 57 -29.03 -0.86 4.50
C VAL A 57 -29.76 -0.23 5.68
N VAL A 58 -29.24 -0.35 6.90
CA VAL A 58 -29.77 0.24 8.13
C VAL A 58 -29.69 1.76 8.07
N ILE A 59 -28.60 2.34 7.58
CA ILE A 59 -28.52 3.79 7.34
C ILE A 59 -29.56 4.21 6.31
N PHE A 60 -29.75 3.43 5.24
CA PHE A 60 -30.74 3.68 4.19
C PHE A 60 -32.20 3.47 4.66
N TRP A 61 -32.43 2.59 5.63
CA TRP A 61 -33.75 2.21 6.15
C TRP A 61 -34.17 3.03 7.38
N LEU A 62 -33.22 3.36 8.26
CA LEU A 62 -33.45 4.25 9.41
C LEU A 62 -33.54 5.72 9.00
N THR A 63 -32.97 6.12 7.86
CA THR A 63 -33.14 7.51 7.38
C THR A 63 -34.61 7.88 7.11
N PRO A 64 -35.44 7.02 6.48
CA PRO A 64 -36.88 7.27 6.39
C PRO A 64 -37.61 7.28 7.75
N GLU A 65 -37.19 6.45 8.70
CA GLU A 65 -37.82 6.35 10.02
C GLU A 65 -37.43 7.50 10.97
N ALA A 66 -36.22 8.05 10.81
CA ALA A 66 -35.83 9.30 11.45
C ALA A 66 -36.57 10.50 10.82
N ALA A 67 -36.98 10.39 9.56
CA ALA A 67 -37.81 11.37 8.86
C ALA A 67 -39.31 11.24 9.19
N SER A 68 -39.79 10.14 9.77
CA SER A 68 -41.16 10.04 10.28
C SER A 68 -41.35 10.64 11.68
N ASN A 69 -40.37 11.39 12.20
CA ASN A 69 -40.64 12.37 13.24
C ASN A 69 -41.44 13.53 12.62
N ASP A 70 -42.77 13.34 12.58
CA ASP A 70 -43.77 14.12 11.85
C ASP A 70 -43.66 15.65 12.00
N LYS A 71 -43.08 16.15 13.09
CA LYS A 71 -43.00 17.59 13.35
C LYS A 71 -41.97 18.33 12.50
N LEU A 72 -40.92 17.67 12.04
CA LEU A 72 -39.84 18.28 11.24
C LEU A 72 -40.01 18.05 9.74
N VAL A 73 -40.70 16.97 9.34
CA VAL A 73 -40.86 16.59 7.93
C VAL A 73 -42.16 17.09 7.33
N ALA A 74 -43.20 17.39 8.12
CA ALA A 74 -44.44 17.99 7.62
C ALA A 74 -44.26 19.36 6.94
N GLN A 75 -43.10 20.03 7.11
CA GLN A 75 -42.79 21.29 6.44
C GLN A 75 -41.89 21.15 5.20
N VAL A 76 -41.36 19.96 4.91
CA VAL A 76 -40.38 19.77 3.84
C VAL A 76 -41.04 19.06 2.67
N ASP A 77 -40.98 19.68 1.49
CA ASP A 77 -41.46 19.09 0.23
C ASP A 77 -40.85 17.68 0.03
N GLU A 78 -41.70 16.69 -0.28
CA GLU A 78 -41.31 15.30 -0.50
C GLU A 78 -40.20 15.18 -1.56
N SER A 79 -40.23 16.05 -2.57
CA SER A 79 -39.24 16.14 -3.64
C SER A 79 -37.84 16.45 -3.09
N PHE A 80 -37.76 17.36 -2.12
CA PHE A 80 -36.51 17.75 -1.47
C PHE A 80 -35.94 16.60 -0.63
N ALA A 81 -36.79 15.85 0.07
CA ALA A 81 -36.35 14.69 0.84
C ALA A 81 -35.69 13.62 -0.04
N TRP A 82 -36.24 13.35 -1.22
CA TRP A 82 -35.65 12.43 -2.20
C TRP A 82 -34.30 12.93 -2.74
N LEU A 83 -34.17 14.23 -2.99
CA LEU A 83 -32.88 14.82 -3.40
C LEU A 83 -31.80 14.63 -2.34
N VAL A 84 -32.12 14.87 -1.06
CA VAL A 84 -31.19 14.65 0.05
C VAL A 84 -30.77 13.19 0.15
N ARG A 85 -31.71 12.25 0.01
CA ARG A 85 -31.42 10.80 0.01
C ARG A 85 -30.48 10.41 -1.13
N LEU A 86 -30.74 10.89 -2.34
CA LEU A 86 -29.88 10.64 -3.49
C LEU A 86 -28.48 11.23 -3.27
N ALA A 87 -28.40 12.46 -2.74
CA ALA A 87 -27.12 13.10 -2.43
C ALA A 87 -26.32 12.30 -1.39
N LEU A 88 -26.96 11.81 -0.33
CA LEU A 88 -26.32 10.96 0.68
C LEU A 88 -25.84 9.63 0.09
N LEU A 89 -26.67 8.97 -0.71
CA LEU A 89 -26.32 7.72 -1.38
C LEU A 89 -25.06 7.87 -2.26
N LEU A 90 -24.91 9.02 -2.92
CA LEU A 90 -23.74 9.34 -3.74
C LEU A 90 -22.53 9.81 -2.90
N ALA A 91 -22.76 10.51 -1.79
CA ALA A 91 -21.70 11.04 -0.93
C ALA A 91 -21.01 9.95 -0.09
N ILE A 92 -21.76 8.97 0.42
CA ILE A 92 -21.24 7.87 1.25
C ILE A 92 -20.08 7.13 0.59
N PRO A 93 -20.17 6.60 -0.66
CA PRO A 93 -19.05 5.88 -1.28
C PRO A 93 -17.82 6.76 -1.49
N VAL A 94 -18.01 8.06 -1.74
CA VAL A 94 -16.90 9.01 -1.86
C VAL A 94 -16.21 9.20 -0.51
N LEU A 95 -16.95 9.50 0.55
CA LEU A 95 -16.42 9.68 1.91
C LEU A 95 -15.68 8.44 2.39
N LEU A 96 -16.29 7.29 2.21
CA LEU A 96 -15.73 5.99 2.52
C LEU A 96 -14.42 5.72 1.76
N ARG A 97 -14.36 6.06 0.46
CA ARG A 97 -13.12 5.95 -0.32
C ARG A 97 -12.02 6.87 0.22
N LEU A 98 -12.37 8.06 0.70
CA LEU A 98 -11.43 8.97 1.36
C LEU A 98 -10.92 8.41 2.70
N VAL A 99 -11.80 7.81 3.50
CA VAL A 99 -11.44 7.15 4.77
C VAL A 99 -10.49 5.98 4.50
N VAL A 100 -10.81 5.09 3.57
CA VAL A 100 -9.94 3.96 3.19
C VAL A 100 -8.58 4.46 2.70
N ALA A 101 -8.55 5.50 1.86
CA ALA A 101 -7.29 6.09 1.41
C ALA A 101 -6.47 6.67 2.58
N GLY A 102 -7.13 7.29 3.57
CA GLY A 102 -6.51 7.76 4.80
C GLY A 102 -5.90 6.63 5.62
N LEU A 103 -6.63 5.52 5.83
CA LEU A 103 -6.17 4.34 6.56
C LEU A 103 -4.99 3.65 5.86
N VAL A 104 -5.05 3.52 4.53
CA VAL A 104 -3.94 3.03 3.70
C VAL A 104 -2.70 3.88 3.96
N TRP A 105 -2.83 5.20 3.86
CA TRP A 105 -1.70 6.12 4.08
C TRP A 105 -1.14 6.07 5.51
N PHE A 106 -2.01 5.91 6.51
CA PHE A 106 -1.60 5.70 7.89
C PHE A 106 -0.78 4.41 8.03
N ALA A 107 -1.31 3.28 7.54
CA ALA A 107 -0.63 1.97 7.62
C ALA A 107 0.74 1.98 6.93
N ILE A 108 0.85 2.71 5.82
CA ILE A 108 2.12 2.93 5.12
C ILE A 108 3.12 3.67 6.01
N LYS A 109 2.72 4.82 6.55
CA LYS A 109 3.61 5.67 7.34
C LYS A 109 4.10 4.94 8.59
N ASP A 110 3.19 4.27 9.26
CA ASP A 110 3.50 3.49 10.45
C ASP A 110 4.37 2.27 10.10
N GLY A 111 4.05 1.53 9.03
CA GLY A 111 4.89 0.45 8.51
C GLY A 111 6.31 0.91 8.17
N LEU A 112 6.47 2.09 7.57
CA LEU A 112 7.77 2.68 7.31
C LEU A 112 8.51 3.07 8.60
N TRP A 113 7.81 3.62 9.58
CA TRP A 113 8.40 3.99 10.87
C TRP A 113 8.88 2.75 11.64
N THR A 114 7.99 1.77 11.81
CA THR A 114 8.27 0.49 12.49
C THR A 114 9.40 -0.27 11.80
N THR A 115 9.37 -0.35 10.46
CA THR A 115 10.44 -1.02 9.72
C THR A 115 11.76 -0.26 9.80
N SER A 116 11.78 1.06 9.69
CA SER A 116 13.02 1.83 9.85
C SER A 116 13.64 1.65 11.23
N ARG A 117 12.82 1.58 12.28
CA ARG A 117 13.28 1.25 13.64
C ARG A 117 13.88 -0.16 13.69
N ALA A 118 13.18 -1.15 13.13
CA ALA A 118 13.67 -2.52 13.06
C ALA A 118 14.98 -2.63 12.28
N ILE A 119 15.13 -1.94 11.15
CA ILE A 119 16.39 -1.92 10.38
C ILE A 119 17.54 -1.38 11.23
N ARG A 120 17.32 -0.27 11.96
CA ARG A 120 18.36 0.34 12.80
C ARG A 120 18.76 -0.59 13.95
N ASP A 121 17.80 -1.22 14.61
CA ASP A 121 18.04 -2.02 15.81
C ASP A 121 18.55 -3.44 15.44
N PHE A 122 18.02 -4.03 14.37
CA PHE A 122 18.34 -5.37 13.89
C PHE A 122 19.48 -5.42 12.88
N GLN A 123 19.88 -4.31 12.25
CA GLN A 123 20.98 -4.27 11.26
C GLN A 123 20.96 -5.47 10.29
N PRO A 124 19.87 -5.68 9.53
CA PRO A 124 19.74 -6.85 8.66
C PRO A 124 20.76 -6.81 7.52
N ASP A 125 21.15 -7.99 7.04
CA ASP A 125 21.95 -8.16 5.82
C ASP A 125 21.05 -8.09 4.58
N VAL A 126 19.82 -8.61 4.69
CA VAL A 126 18.86 -8.70 3.59
C VAL A 126 17.46 -8.30 4.08
N LEU A 127 16.75 -7.54 3.24
CA LEU A 127 15.34 -7.23 3.42
C LEU A 127 14.49 -8.15 2.54
N LEU A 128 13.56 -8.88 3.12
CA LEU A 128 12.61 -9.71 2.38
C LEU A 128 11.21 -9.12 2.54
N GLY A 129 10.58 -8.72 1.44
CA GLY A 129 9.21 -8.21 1.44
C GLY A 129 8.24 -9.13 0.71
N PHE A 130 7.16 -9.55 1.37
CA PHE A 130 6.08 -10.35 0.79
C PHE A 130 4.77 -9.56 0.74
N SER A 131 4.04 -9.60 -0.38
CA SER A 131 2.73 -8.95 -0.52
C SER A 131 2.74 -7.48 -0.09
N TRP A 132 1.96 -7.09 0.92
CA TRP A 132 1.92 -5.73 1.51
C TRP A 132 3.29 -5.28 2.00
N GLY A 133 4.02 -6.13 2.72
CA GLY A 133 5.38 -5.86 3.17
C GLY A 133 6.36 -5.64 2.01
N GLY A 134 6.14 -6.29 0.87
CA GLY A 134 6.85 -5.98 -0.38
C GLY A 134 6.60 -4.56 -0.89
N GLY A 135 5.38 -4.05 -0.72
CA GLY A 135 5.05 -2.65 -1.00
C GLY A 135 5.74 -1.67 -0.04
N VAL A 136 5.81 -1.99 1.26
CA VAL A 136 6.54 -1.19 2.25
C VAL A 136 8.04 -1.18 1.94
N ALA A 137 8.63 -2.33 1.60
CA ALA A 137 10.03 -2.46 1.19
C ALA A 137 10.36 -1.57 -0.03
N LEU A 138 9.50 -1.58 -1.04
CA LEU A 138 9.65 -0.70 -2.21
C LEU A 138 9.63 0.78 -1.82
N TRP A 139 8.81 1.17 -0.85
CA TRP A 139 8.83 2.56 -0.39
C TRP A 139 10.12 2.92 0.33
N LEU A 140 10.63 2.04 1.19
CA LEU A 140 11.93 2.25 1.86
C LEU A 140 13.06 2.45 0.86
N LEU A 141 13.09 1.62 -0.19
CA LEU A 141 14.03 1.74 -1.31
C LEU A 141 13.86 3.09 -2.03
N SER A 142 12.64 3.46 -2.39
CA SER A 142 12.37 4.71 -3.11
C SER A 142 12.73 5.97 -2.30
N GLN A 143 12.70 5.89 -0.97
CA GLN A 143 13.08 6.98 -0.06
C GLN A 143 14.56 6.94 0.33
N GLY A 144 15.33 5.95 -0.15
CA GLY A 144 16.73 5.75 0.23
C GLY A 144 16.94 5.38 1.71
N ARG A 145 15.87 4.96 2.42
CA ARG A 145 15.92 4.51 3.82
C ARG A 145 16.50 3.11 3.97
N TRP A 146 16.50 2.34 2.89
CA TRP A 146 17.17 1.07 2.78
C TRP A 146 17.95 1.04 1.46
N LYS A 147 19.18 0.54 1.48
CA LYS A 147 20.06 0.42 0.29
C LYS A 147 20.68 -0.97 0.15
N GLY A 148 20.33 -1.90 1.04
CA GLY A 148 20.89 -3.23 1.04
C GLY A 148 20.18 -4.20 0.10
N PRO A 149 20.68 -5.44 0.00
CA PRO A 149 20.04 -6.52 -0.75
C PRO A 149 18.57 -6.67 -0.37
N THR A 150 17.69 -6.79 -1.38
CA THR A 150 16.25 -6.89 -1.17
C THR A 150 15.66 -8.00 -2.03
N LEU A 151 14.87 -8.89 -1.43
CA LEU A 151 14.08 -9.91 -2.12
C LEU A 151 12.59 -9.55 -2.00
N LEU A 152 11.91 -9.41 -3.14
CA LEU A 152 10.48 -9.07 -3.18
C LEU A 152 9.68 -10.26 -3.72
N LEU A 153 8.72 -10.74 -2.93
CA LEU A 153 7.85 -11.86 -3.26
C LEU A 153 6.41 -11.37 -3.41
N ALA A 154 5.85 -11.48 -4.61
CA ALA A 154 4.51 -10.98 -4.94
C ALA A 154 4.20 -9.56 -4.39
N PRO A 155 5.08 -8.56 -4.61
CA PRO A 155 4.91 -7.23 -4.01
C PRO A 155 3.65 -6.54 -4.53
N THR A 156 2.97 -5.78 -3.67
CA THR A 156 1.78 -4.97 -4.04
C THR A 156 2.15 -3.69 -4.79
N VAL A 157 2.92 -3.80 -5.89
CA VAL A 157 3.50 -2.66 -6.63
C VAL A 157 2.44 -1.69 -7.12
N ASN A 158 1.35 -2.21 -7.72
CA ASN A 158 0.31 -1.38 -8.33
C ASN A 158 -0.43 -0.52 -7.31
N ALA A 159 -0.71 -1.06 -6.11
CA ALA A 159 -1.34 -0.30 -5.04
C ALA A 159 -0.41 0.82 -4.53
N MET A 160 0.88 0.50 -4.40
CA MET A 160 1.88 1.46 -3.91
C MET A 160 2.21 2.55 -4.93
N SER A 161 2.29 2.23 -6.21
CA SER A 161 2.58 3.20 -7.27
C SER A 161 1.48 4.26 -7.38
N TRP A 162 0.22 3.84 -7.27
CA TRP A 162 -0.91 4.76 -7.25
C TRP A 162 -0.86 5.70 -6.04
N ALA A 163 -0.59 5.18 -4.84
CA ALA A 163 -0.46 5.99 -3.64
C ALA A 163 0.71 6.99 -3.72
N ALA A 164 1.83 6.57 -4.32
CA ALA A 164 2.99 7.44 -4.54
C ALA A 164 2.69 8.59 -5.52
N GLN A 165 2.00 8.32 -6.64
CA GLN A 165 1.63 9.35 -7.62
C GLN A 165 0.75 10.45 -7.01
N GLN A 166 -0.20 10.09 -6.16
CA GLN A 166 -1.08 11.04 -5.46
C GLN A 166 -0.28 12.01 -4.59
N HIS A 167 0.76 11.51 -3.90
CA HIS A 167 1.62 12.32 -3.05
C HIS A 167 2.48 13.31 -3.86
N ILE A 168 3.01 12.88 -5.01
CA ILE A 168 3.78 13.77 -5.92
C ILE A 168 2.89 14.89 -6.45
N ASN A 169 1.66 14.57 -6.88
CA ASN A 169 0.73 15.54 -7.44
C ASN A 169 0.31 16.60 -6.41
N LYS A 170 0.08 16.20 -5.15
CA LYS A 170 -0.20 17.16 -4.05
C LYS A 170 0.95 18.14 -3.82
N LYS A 171 2.20 17.66 -3.80
CA LYS A 171 3.38 18.54 -3.66
C LYS A 171 3.54 19.51 -4.82
N LYS A 172 3.26 19.08 -6.05
CA LYS A 172 3.29 19.96 -7.23
C LYS A 172 2.22 21.06 -7.17
N LYS A 173 1.01 20.74 -6.69
CA LYS A 173 -0.08 21.72 -6.55
C LYS A 173 0.23 22.76 -5.47
N SER A 174 0.70 22.32 -4.29
CA SER A 174 1.10 23.22 -3.20
C SER A 174 2.24 24.18 -3.59
N LYS A 175 3.15 23.77 -4.48
CA LYS A 175 4.21 24.67 -5.01
C LYS A 175 3.74 25.65 -6.10
N ARG A 176 2.52 25.54 -6.62
CA ARG A 176 1.98 26.48 -7.63
C ARG A 176 1.21 27.65 -7.01
N ASP A 177 0.77 27.54 -5.76
CA ASP A 177 -0.03 28.57 -5.07
C ASP A 177 0.83 29.53 -4.22
N ILE A 178 2.16 29.39 -4.27
CA ILE A 178 3.11 30.39 -3.76
C ILE A 178 3.68 31.08 -5.00
N GLY A 179 3.59 32.41 -5.04
CA GLY A 179 3.92 33.30 -6.17
C GLY A 179 5.33 33.16 -6.78
N PRO A 180 5.73 34.13 -7.63
CA PRO A 180 6.53 33.90 -8.84
C PRO A 180 7.83 33.12 -8.60
N ARG A 181 8.03 32.12 -9.46
CA ARG A 181 9.17 31.21 -9.46
C ARG A 181 10.46 31.96 -9.78
N PHE A 182 11.41 31.86 -8.87
CA PHE A 182 12.82 31.82 -9.25
C PHE A 182 13.07 30.53 -10.05
N TYR A 183 13.37 30.68 -11.34
CA TYR A 183 13.90 29.59 -12.14
C TYR A 183 15.38 29.40 -11.77
N VAL A 184 15.69 28.28 -11.11
CA VAL A 184 17.05 27.74 -11.17
C VAL A 184 17.13 26.94 -12.44
N GLN A 185 17.70 27.57 -13.47
CA GLN A 185 18.05 26.95 -14.73
C GLN A 185 19.24 26.01 -14.46
N ALA A 186 18.96 24.74 -14.20
CA ALA A 186 19.96 23.70 -14.36
C ALA A 186 20.15 23.50 -15.87
N SER A 187 21.30 23.93 -16.39
CA SER A 187 21.71 23.72 -17.77
C SER A 187 21.80 22.21 -18.06
N ASP A 188 20.91 21.72 -18.91
CA ASP A 188 20.79 20.33 -19.39
C ASP A 188 21.92 19.91 -20.37
N GLU A 189 23.10 20.53 -20.30
CA GLU A 189 24.14 20.37 -21.33
C GLU A 189 25.43 19.68 -20.85
N GLN A 190 25.37 18.80 -19.84
CA GLN A 190 26.53 17.97 -19.46
C GLN A 190 26.23 16.51 -19.06
N LEU A 191 25.00 16.01 -19.19
CA LEU A 191 24.67 14.60 -18.86
C LEU A 191 24.44 13.69 -20.08
N SER A 192 24.68 14.17 -21.32
CA SER A 192 24.46 13.36 -22.53
C SER A 192 25.66 12.48 -22.95
N THR A 193 26.83 12.59 -22.30
CA THR A 193 28.06 11.89 -22.78
C THR A 193 28.67 10.85 -21.83
N GLN A 194 28.06 10.53 -20.68
CA GLN A 194 28.61 9.49 -19.78
C GLN A 194 27.70 8.31 -19.38
N HIS A 195 26.46 8.23 -19.89
CA HIS A 195 25.59 7.07 -19.61
C HIS A 195 25.35 6.12 -20.80
N GLN A 196 26.26 6.09 -21.78
CA GLN A 196 26.23 5.13 -22.89
C GLN A 196 27.15 3.91 -22.68
N LYS A 197 27.27 3.40 -21.43
CA LYS A 197 28.03 2.17 -21.16
C LYS A 197 27.47 1.20 -20.11
N LEU A 198 26.21 1.33 -19.70
CA LEU A 198 25.52 0.28 -18.92
C LEU A 198 24.10 0.05 -19.48
N ALA A 199 24.04 -0.36 -20.75
CA ALA A 199 22.84 -0.89 -21.36
C ALA A 199 22.84 -2.42 -21.23
N CYS A 200 22.05 -2.94 -20.30
CA CYS A 200 21.33 -4.21 -20.48
C CYS A 200 19.90 -4.08 -19.94
N PRO A 201 19.00 -3.40 -20.65
CA PRO A 201 17.57 -3.40 -20.38
C PRO A 201 16.97 -4.67 -21.03
N GLY A 202 17.04 -5.81 -20.34
CA GLY A 202 16.53 -7.07 -20.90
C GLY A 202 16.14 -8.17 -19.92
N GLN A 203 16.51 -8.10 -18.63
CA GLN A 203 16.32 -9.25 -17.72
C GLN A 203 15.44 -9.01 -16.48
N LEU A 204 14.97 -7.78 -16.22
CA LEU A 204 14.21 -7.50 -14.99
C LEU A 204 12.68 -7.56 -15.12
N LEU A 205 12.15 -7.73 -16.33
CA LEU A 205 10.70 -7.74 -16.58
C LEU A 205 10.10 -9.14 -16.82
N LEU A 206 10.91 -10.19 -17.01
CA LEU A 206 10.40 -11.55 -17.18
C LEU A 206 10.17 -12.31 -15.85
N SER A 207 10.71 -11.86 -14.72
CA SER A 207 10.60 -12.61 -13.46
C SER A 207 9.27 -12.41 -12.71
N ALA A 208 8.56 -11.30 -12.96
CA ALA A 208 7.27 -11.05 -12.31
C ALA A 208 6.10 -11.84 -12.95
N GLN A 209 6.19 -12.18 -14.24
CA GLN A 209 5.13 -12.90 -14.96
C GLN A 209 5.28 -14.42 -14.88
N VAL A 210 6.52 -14.93 -14.81
CA VAL A 210 6.80 -16.37 -14.63
C VAL A 210 6.46 -16.84 -13.20
N GLY A 211 6.57 -15.96 -12.20
CA GLY A 211 6.21 -16.27 -10.81
C GLY A 211 4.72 -16.57 -10.58
N LEU A 212 3.82 -15.90 -11.31
CA LEU A 212 2.36 -16.11 -11.15
C LEU A 212 1.85 -17.40 -11.81
N GLN A 213 2.40 -17.80 -12.97
CA GLN A 213 2.05 -19.09 -13.59
C GLN A 213 2.66 -20.30 -12.87
N GLY A 214 3.87 -20.14 -12.30
CA GLY A 214 4.49 -21.18 -11.47
C GLY A 214 3.71 -21.46 -10.18
N PHE A 215 3.19 -20.42 -9.53
CA PHE A 215 2.41 -20.56 -8.28
C PHE A 215 1.05 -21.24 -8.52
N TYR A 216 0.39 -20.95 -9.65
CA TYR A 216 -0.88 -21.60 -10.03
C TYR A 216 -0.72 -23.08 -10.38
N ARG A 217 0.42 -23.49 -10.96
CA ARG A 217 0.73 -24.91 -11.23
C ARG A 217 1.09 -25.67 -9.96
N MET A 218 1.75 -25.02 -9.00
CA MET A 218 2.12 -25.65 -7.73
C MET A 218 0.89 -25.92 -6.85
N ALA A 219 -0.05 -24.98 -6.77
CA ALA A 219 -1.29 -25.16 -5.99
C ALA A 219 -2.23 -26.27 -6.54
N LYS A 220 -2.08 -26.65 -7.81
CA LYS A 220 -2.84 -27.74 -8.45
C LYS A 220 -2.26 -29.13 -8.25
N SER A 221 -1.02 -29.26 -7.74
CA SER A 221 -0.39 -30.56 -7.46
C SER A 221 -0.53 -31.00 -5.99
N TYR A 222 -1.15 -30.18 -5.14
CA TYR A 222 -1.37 -30.47 -3.71
C TYR A 222 -2.87 -30.46 -3.32
N ALA A 223 -3.77 -30.53 -4.31
CA ALA A 223 -5.20 -30.79 -4.15
C ALA A 223 -5.56 -32.01 -5.00
#